data_AF-A0A914T7S8-F1
#
_entry.id   AF-A0A914T7S8-F1
#
_cell.length_a   1.000
_cell.length_b   1.000
_cell.length_c   1.000
_cell.angle_alpha   90.00
_cell.angle_beta   90.00
_cell.angle_gamma   90.00
#
_symmetry.space_group_name_H-M   'P 1'
#
loop_
_entity.id
_entity.type
_entity.pdbx_description
1 polymer ?
#
loop_
_entity_poly.entity_id
_entity_poly.type
_entity_poly.pdbx_seq_one_letter_code
_entity_poly.pdbx_strand_id
1 'polypeptide(L)'
;MFARIKKSSILNIIFVCAILIGVAHISNRTFATEDENTIFIQVQEEDFKHQTIKEKEQQKQVSSIFTQNDIFESAKERIITGYFYGEHCAYQNIIERSINESERITMILHISYDRLRTSLIPQIDNWDGPISLAVVFPSKYNFNSSETKCVTNFLNVLYNNHTGVREKLSVHLLIQNQKSKTCGTIITTATNETDLENAICKDDTIYTQKELVSKMAHYAVNDARNLARNLSTTKYILIADMDHFFSKNFESKMLGLAKATLDNDPKTVLVYRIFEVANSVKKMPETKKELQALLRKNKAQEFHKFYGAHSIPKLQEWFKIPDSGSENTTIQYYRKYRSYHWEPQFVSLTDIPYHDPKFFYSLRDNTVLRWEMCRAGYKFAIINDVFMYHPGIKTRKESYAIDKVRNLVRRWSWKSLRAFNKRMDTLYPETKKECPRFNQF
;
A
#
# COMPACT_ATOMS: atom_id res chain seq x y z
N MET A 1 66.75 -21.92 -25.89
CA MET A 1 66.90 -23.09 -26.79
C MET A 1 65.49 -23.46 -27.26
N PHE A 2 64.96 -22.87 -28.33
CA PHE A 2 65.01 -23.37 -29.74
C PHE A 2 64.80 -24.89 -29.81
N ALA A 3 63.88 -25.50 -30.55
CA ALA A 3 63.01 -25.14 -31.68
C ALA A 3 61.83 -26.16 -31.70
N ARG A 4 60.72 -26.05 -32.44
CA ARG A 4 60.62 -26.05 -33.92
C ARG A 4 59.17 -25.76 -34.38
N ILE A 5 59.10 -25.09 -35.52
CA ILE A 5 57.93 -24.70 -36.32
C ILE A 5 57.80 -25.63 -37.53
N LYS A 6 56.58 -25.89 -38.01
CA LYS A 6 56.10 -25.96 -39.44
C LYS A 6 54.63 -26.44 -39.42
N LYS A 7 53.57 -25.71 -39.81
CA LYS A 7 53.11 -25.02 -41.05
C LYS A 7 52.71 -25.93 -42.24
N SER A 8 51.42 -25.77 -42.66
CA SER A 8 50.83 -25.84 -44.02
C SER A 8 50.67 -27.23 -44.69
N SER A 9 49.68 -27.58 -45.54
CA SER A 9 48.70 -26.83 -46.36
C SER A 9 47.71 -27.82 -47.06
N ILE A 10 46.40 -27.52 -47.16
CA ILE A 10 45.59 -27.28 -48.40
C ILE A 10 45.30 -28.50 -49.33
N LEU A 11 44.02 -28.85 -49.59
CA LEU A 11 43.26 -28.69 -50.87
C LEU A 11 42.04 -29.65 -51.07
N ASN A 12 40.85 -29.04 -51.21
CA ASN A 12 39.64 -29.25 -52.06
C ASN A 12 38.91 -30.60 -52.28
N ILE A 13 37.56 -30.51 -52.25
CA ILE A 13 36.55 -30.72 -53.36
C ILE A 13 35.16 -30.33 -52.78
N ILE A 14 34.47 -29.23 -53.18
CA ILE A 14 33.55 -28.99 -54.34
C ILE A 14 32.22 -29.79 -54.17
N PHE A 15 30.96 -29.31 -54.32
CA PHE A 15 30.20 -28.13 -54.81
C PHE A 15 28.72 -28.37 -54.34
N VAL A 16 27.78 -27.42 -54.15
CA VAL A 16 26.92 -26.75 -55.18
C VAL A 16 25.94 -25.76 -54.48
N CYS A 17 25.96 -24.51 -54.95
CA CYS A 17 24.90 -23.48 -55.26
C CYS A 17 23.75 -23.10 -54.29
N ALA A 18 23.22 -21.86 -54.26
CA ALA A 18 23.55 -20.52 -54.81
C ALA A 18 22.50 -19.49 -54.25
N ILE A 19 22.89 -18.34 -53.69
CA ILE A 19 23.02 -16.97 -54.25
C ILE A 19 21.69 -16.24 -54.57
N LEU A 20 21.46 -15.09 -53.92
CA LEU A 20 21.40 -13.78 -54.59
C LEU A 20 21.73 -12.62 -53.62
N ILE A 21 22.61 -11.74 -54.13
CA ILE A 21 23.28 -10.60 -53.49
C ILE A 21 22.64 -9.31 -54.00
N GLY A 22 22.62 -8.28 -53.15
CA GLY A 22 22.54 -6.88 -53.58
C GLY A 22 23.25 -5.99 -52.57
N VAL A 23 24.52 -5.68 -52.82
CA VAL A 23 25.32 -4.69 -52.06
C VAL A 23 25.20 -3.34 -52.74
N ALA A 24 24.90 -2.30 -51.97
CA ALA A 24 25.36 -0.94 -52.27
C ALA A 24 25.88 -0.31 -50.98
N HIS A 25 27.18 -0.07 -50.95
CA HIS A 25 27.91 0.67 -49.91
C HIS A 25 27.97 2.13 -50.37
N ILE A 26 27.57 3.09 -49.53
CA ILE A 26 28.10 4.48 -49.47
C ILE A 26 27.57 5.16 -48.19
N SER A 27 28.51 5.84 -47.51
CA SER A 27 28.34 6.94 -46.55
C SER A 27 27.91 6.64 -45.11
N ASN A 28 28.92 6.69 -44.24
CA ASN A 28 28.84 7.13 -42.83
C ASN A 28 27.87 8.33 -42.63
N ARG A 29 26.87 8.15 -41.77
CA ARG A 29 26.29 9.12 -40.79
C ARG A 29 24.83 8.77 -40.47
N THR A 30 24.54 8.34 -39.25
CA THR A 30 23.23 8.46 -38.57
C THR A 30 23.48 8.23 -37.07
N PHE A 31 23.43 9.26 -36.21
CA PHE A 31 22.25 9.64 -35.42
C PHE A 31 21.47 8.42 -34.91
N ALA A 32 21.83 7.93 -33.73
CA ALA A 32 20.99 7.05 -32.91
C ALA A 32 20.05 7.96 -32.09
N THR A 33 18.75 7.91 -32.41
CA THR A 33 17.70 8.75 -31.84
C THR A 33 17.10 8.14 -30.58
N GLU A 34 16.56 9.03 -29.74
CA GLU A 34 15.88 8.78 -28.46
C GLU A 34 14.56 7.97 -28.58
N ASP A 35 14.26 7.39 -29.74
CA ASP A 35 12.96 6.80 -30.06
C ASP A 35 12.83 5.33 -29.65
N GLU A 36 13.89 4.53 -29.69
CA GLU A 36 13.79 3.10 -29.34
C GLU A 36 13.48 2.88 -27.85
N ASN A 37 14.07 3.68 -26.95
CA ASN A 37 13.76 3.59 -25.51
C ASN A 37 12.34 4.09 -25.19
N THR A 38 11.81 5.03 -25.97
CA THR A 38 10.44 5.54 -25.80
C THR A 38 9.42 4.49 -26.24
N ILE A 39 9.71 3.80 -27.34
CA ILE A 39 8.90 2.68 -27.84
C ILE A 39 8.92 1.50 -26.86
N PHE A 40 10.07 1.14 -26.29
CA PHE A 40 10.15 0.07 -25.28
C PHE A 40 9.38 0.39 -23.99
N ILE A 41 9.34 1.66 -23.57
CA ILE A 41 8.55 2.09 -22.39
C ILE A 41 7.05 2.12 -22.71
N GLN A 42 6.66 2.60 -23.90
CA GLN A 42 5.26 2.58 -24.33
C GLN A 42 4.73 1.16 -24.50
N VAL A 43 5.51 0.23 -25.04
CA VAL A 43 5.13 -1.18 -25.18
C VAL A 43 4.95 -1.83 -23.80
N GLN A 44 5.80 -1.53 -22.81
CA GLN A 44 5.62 -2.05 -21.45
C GLN A 44 4.41 -1.44 -20.71
N GLU A 45 4.06 -0.17 -20.95
CA GLU A 45 2.86 0.46 -20.39
C GLU A 45 1.57 -0.02 -21.08
N GLU A 46 1.60 -0.25 -22.39
CA GLU A 46 0.48 -0.83 -23.13
C GLU A 46 0.26 -2.29 -22.75
N ASP A 47 1.31 -3.10 -22.61
CA ASP A 47 1.20 -4.49 -22.15
C ASP A 47 0.62 -4.55 -20.72
N PHE A 48 1.05 -3.66 -19.81
CA PHE A 48 0.49 -3.59 -18.45
C PHE A 48 -0.97 -3.14 -18.45
N LYS A 49 -1.35 -2.15 -19.26
CA LYS A 49 -2.74 -1.68 -19.39
C LYS A 49 -3.64 -2.74 -20.04
N HIS A 50 -3.15 -3.43 -21.06
CA HIS A 50 -3.91 -4.45 -21.79
C HIS A 50 -4.12 -5.73 -20.95
N GLN A 51 -3.13 -6.08 -20.11
CA GLN A 51 -3.26 -7.13 -19.10
C GLN A 51 -4.31 -6.76 -18.02
N THR A 52 -4.32 -5.50 -17.56
CA THR A 52 -5.30 -4.99 -16.58
C THR A 52 -6.73 -4.93 -17.13
N ILE A 53 -6.92 -4.66 -18.43
CA ILE A 53 -8.25 -4.61 -19.08
C ILE A 53 -8.82 -6.02 -19.28
N LYS A 54 -7.99 -6.98 -19.73
CA LYS A 54 -8.41 -8.39 -19.85
C LYS A 54 -8.75 -9.01 -18.50
N GLU A 55 -8.03 -8.65 -17.43
CA GLU A 55 -8.35 -9.09 -16.06
C GLU A 55 -9.69 -8.51 -15.55
N LYS A 56 -10.01 -7.24 -15.88
CA LYS A 56 -11.30 -6.62 -15.56
C LYS A 56 -12.49 -7.22 -16.33
N GLU A 57 -12.29 -7.65 -17.58
CA GLU A 57 -13.33 -8.32 -18.38
C GLU A 57 -13.61 -9.74 -17.88
N GLN A 58 -12.57 -10.46 -17.45
CA GLN A 58 -12.72 -11.79 -16.82
C GLN A 58 -13.42 -11.69 -15.45
N GLN A 59 -13.27 -10.57 -14.74
CA GLN A 59 -13.94 -10.27 -13.46
C GLN A 59 -15.45 -9.99 -13.60
N LYS A 60 -15.89 -9.42 -14.74
CA LYS A 60 -17.33 -9.16 -15.02
C LYS A 60 -18.12 -10.41 -15.39
N GLN A 61 -17.46 -11.43 -15.93
CA GLN A 61 -18.14 -12.64 -16.41
C GLN A 61 -18.40 -13.67 -15.29
N VAL A 62 -17.75 -13.53 -14.14
CA VAL A 62 -17.92 -14.44 -12.97
C VAL A 62 -19.00 -13.93 -12.01
N SER A 63 -19.46 -12.68 -12.12
CA SER A 63 -20.38 -12.06 -11.16
C SER A 63 -21.88 -12.21 -11.48
N SER A 64 -22.30 -13.07 -12.42
CA SER A 64 -23.70 -13.09 -12.91
C SER A 64 -24.50 -14.38 -12.73
N ILE A 65 -24.10 -15.31 -11.85
CA ILE A 65 -24.94 -16.50 -11.57
C ILE A 65 -24.87 -16.83 -10.09
N PHE A 66 -25.85 -16.39 -9.29
CA PHE A 66 -26.34 -17.12 -8.11
C PHE A 66 -27.69 -16.53 -7.68
N THR A 67 -28.77 -17.20 -8.08
CA THR A 67 -30.11 -17.00 -7.48
C THR A 67 -30.35 -18.07 -6.42
N GLN A 68 -30.88 -17.60 -5.29
CA GLN A 68 -31.47 -18.29 -4.13
C GLN A 68 -31.86 -19.77 -4.32
N ASN A 69 -31.41 -20.60 -3.37
CA ASN A 69 -32.19 -21.70 -2.78
C ASN A 69 -31.58 -22.09 -1.42
N ASP A 70 -32.41 -22.05 -0.38
CA ASP A 70 -32.12 -22.60 0.95
C ASP A 70 -32.14 -24.15 0.91
N ILE A 71 -31.41 -24.75 1.86
CA ILE A 71 -31.59 -26.07 2.54
C ILE A 71 -30.22 -26.78 2.73
N PHE A 72 -29.79 -26.88 4.00
CA PHE A 72 -28.67 -27.67 4.56
C PHE A 72 -27.33 -27.61 3.79
N GLU A 73 -26.55 -26.55 3.98
CA GLU A 73 -25.20 -26.46 3.40
C GLU A 73 -24.18 -27.18 4.31
N SER A 74 -23.75 -28.37 3.90
CA SER A 74 -22.47 -28.94 4.36
C SER A 74 -21.39 -27.88 4.18
N ALA A 75 -20.58 -27.61 5.21
CA ALA A 75 -19.52 -26.59 5.21
C ALA A 75 -18.77 -26.55 3.86
N LYS A 76 -19.11 -25.57 3.02
CA LYS A 76 -18.59 -25.50 1.65
C LYS A 76 -17.13 -25.10 1.71
N GLU A 77 -16.24 -25.99 1.31
CA GLU A 77 -14.83 -25.66 1.19
C GLU A 77 -14.66 -24.54 0.15
N ARG A 78 -13.96 -23.48 0.53
CA ARG A 78 -13.57 -22.40 -0.37
C ARG A 78 -12.11 -22.59 -0.77
N ILE A 79 -11.89 -22.65 -2.08
CA ILE A 79 -10.58 -22.84 -2.70
C ILE A 79 -10.08 -21.48 -3.17
N ILE A 80 -9.01 -20.98 -2.56
CA ILE A 80 -8.40 -19.68 -2.88
C ILE A 80 -7.08 -19.91 -3.60
N THR A 81 -7.06 -19.67 -4.90
CA THR A 81 -5.86 -19.84 -5.73
C THR A 81 -4.99 -18.60 -5.63
N GLY A 82 -3.71 -18.80 -5.30
CA GLY A 82 -2.74 -17.72 -5.23
C GLY A 82 -2.23 -17.31 -6.61
N TYR A 83 -1.86 -16.04 -6.77
CA TYR A 83 -1.23 -15.51 -7.98
C TYR A 83 0.05 -14.75 -7.64
N PHE A 84 0.94 -14.61 -8.62
CA PHE A 84 2.17 -13.85 -8.45
C PHE A 84 1.88 -12.35 -8.37
N TYR A 85 2.44 -11.68 -7.36
CA TYR A 85 2.38 -10.24 -7.17
C TYR A 85 3.78 -9.71 -6.87
N GLY A 86 4.50 -9.32 -7.93
CA GLY A 86 5.95 -9.09 -7.85
C GLY A 86 6.67 -10.36 -7.38
N GLU A 87 7.49 -10.22 -6.33
CA GLU A 87 8.24 -11.33 -5.71
C GLU A 87 7.42 -12.10 -4.64
N HIS A 88 6.09 -11.92 -4.63
CA HIS A 88 5.19 -12.48 -3.63
C HIS A 88 4.11 -13.34 -4.27
N CYS A 89 3.46 -14.15 -3.45
CA CYS A 89 2.18 -14.76 -3.75
C CYS A 89 1.07 -14.01 -3.02
N ALA A 90 0.09 -13.54 -3.77
CA ALA A 90 -1.10 -12.88 -3.26
C ALA A 90 -2.30 -13.84 -3.24
N TYR A 91 -3.09 -13.77 -2.18
CA TYR A 91 -4.33 -14.53 -2.00
C TYR A 91 -5.42 -13.55 -1.64
N GLN A 92 -6.37 -13.36 -2.54
CA GLN A 92 -7.44 -12.39 -2.38
C GLN A 92 -8.60 -12.95 -1.56
N ASN A 93 -9.29 -12.06 -0.83
CA ASN A 93 -10.58 -12.32 -0.22
C ASN A 93 -10.59 -13.57 0.66
N ILE A 94 -9.57 -13.76 1.52
CA ILE A 94 -9.60 -14.83 2.54
C ILE A 94 -10.92 -14.78 3.30
N ILE A 95 -11.27 -13.57 3.73
CA ILE A 95 -12.63 -13.17 4.05
C ILE A 95 -12.96 -11.93 3.21
N GLU A 96 -14.24 -11.78 2.87
CA GLU A 96 -14.74 -10.70 2.04
C GLU A 96 -15.96 -10.07 2.72
N ARG A 97 -16.01 -8.75 2.74
CA ARG A 97 -17.10 -8.00 3.36
C ARG A 97 -18.44 -8.34 2.69
N SER A 98 -19.52 -8.41 3.47
CA SER A 98 -20.86 -8.67 2.95
C SER A 98 -21.52 -7.44 2.33
N ILE A 99 -21.17 -6.23 2.78
CA ILE A 99 -21.70 -4.98 2.24
C ILE A 99 -20.73 -4.46 1.19
N ASN A 100 -21.13 -4.47 -0.08
CA ASN A 100 -20.29 -4.03 -1.20
C ASN A 100 -20.85 -2.76 -1.87
N GLU A 101 -20.72 -1.63 -1.18
CA GLU A 101 -21.00 -0.31 -1.73
C GLU A 101 -19.72 0.28 -2.35
N SER A 102 -19.81 0.78 -3.58
CA SER A 102 -18.68 1.36 -4.33
C SER A 102 -18.43 2.83 -4.03
N GLU A 103 -19.46 3.57 -3.62
CA GLU A 103 -19.41 4.98 -3.27
C GLU A 103 -19.15 5.22 -1.78
N ARG A 104 -18.13 4.55 -1.25
CA ARG A 104 -17.66 4.68 0.14
C ARG A 104 -16.17 5.02 0.15
N ILE A 105 -15.63 5.40 1.31
CA ILE A 105 -14.18 5.52 1.48
C ILE A 105 -13.67 4.23 2.11
N THR A 106 -12.90 3.43 1.38
CA THR A 106 -12.23 2.26 1.99
C THR A 106 -10.96 2.70 2.71
N MET A 107 -10.81 2.25 3.96
CA MET A 107 -9.53 2.32 4.65
C MET A 107 -8.63 1.17 4.19
N ILE A 108 -7.51 1.53 3.59
CA ILE A 108 -6.46 0.59 3.16
C ILE A 108 -5.49 0.41 4.32
N LEU A 109 -5.39 -0.83 4.81
CA LEU A 109 -4.49 -1.23 5.88
C LEU A 109 -3.53 -2.32 5.42
N HIS A 110 -2.43 -2.42 6.14
CA HIS A 110 -1.54 -3.57 6.09
C HIS A 110 -1.10 -3.94 7.50
N ILE A 111 -0.77 -5.21 7.70
CA ILE A 111 -0.23 -5.68 8.97
C ILE A 111 0.67 -6.91 8.76
N SER A 112 1.63 -7.14 9.65
CA SER A 112 2.30 -8.43 9.74
C SER A 112 1.38 -9.46 10.41
N TYR A 113 1.44 -10.72 9.95
CA TYR A 113 0.56 -11.79 10.44
C TYR A 113 0.57 -11.96 11.98
N ASP A 114 1.74 -11.77 12.60
CA ASP A 114 1.98 -11.92 14.05
C ASP A 114 1.33 -10.80 14.90
N ARG A 115 0.93 -9.69 14.27
CA ARG A 115 0.23 -8.59 14.96
C ARG A 115 -1.28 -8.58 14.74
N LEU A 116 -1.79 -9.44 13.85
CA LEU A 116 -3.19 -9.42 13.39
C LEU A 116 -4.17 -9.47 14.57
N ARG A 117 -3.93 -10.39 15.50
CA ARG A 117 -4.81 -10.63 16.64
C ARG A 117 -4.99 -9.43 17.56
N THR A 118 -3.90 -8.75 17.92
CA THR A 118 -3.92 -7.72 18.97
C THR A 118 -4.43 -6.37 18.49
N SER A 119 -4.40 -6.12 17.18
CA SER A 119 -4.60 -4.78 16.65
C SER A 119 -5.83 -4.64 15.74
N LEU A 120 -6.36 -5.75 15.20
CA LEU A 120 -7.42 -5.70 14.20
C LEU A 120 -8.77 -5.22 14.75
N ILE A 121 -9.27 -5.82 15.84
CA ILE A 121 -10.62 -5.51 16.35
C ILE A 121 -10.79 -4.04 16.77
N PRO A 122 -9.86 -3.44 17.54
CA PRO A 122 -9.97 -2.01 17.87
C PRO A 122 -10.06 -1.10 16.64
N GLN A 123 -9.42 -1.49 15.52
CA GLN A 123 -9.49 -0.71 14.29
C GLN A 123 -10.84 -0.85 13.57
N ILE A 124 -11.39 -2.06 13.54
CA ILE A 124 -12.71 -2.31 12.94
C ILE A 124 -13.81 -1.56 13.69
N ASP A 125 -13.71 -1.49 15.02
CA ASP A 125 -14.68 -0.80 15.85
C ASP A 125 -14.58 0.73 15.73
N ASN A 126 -13.39 1.26 15.45
CA ASN A 126 -13.16 2.69 15.33
C ASN A 126 -13.55 3.25 13.95
N TRP A 127 -13.40 2.47 12.87
CA TRP A 127 -13.68 2.93 11.51
C TRP A 127 -15.14 2.65 11.09
N ASP A 128 -15.82 3.67 10.56
CA ASP A 128 -17.23 3.60 10.14
C ASP A 128 -17.44 3.16 8.68
N GLY A 129 -16.37 2.97 7.91
CA GLY A 129 -16.41 2.57 6.50
C GLY A 129 -15.90 1.15 6.20
N PRO A 130 -15.79 0.78 4.91
CA PRO A 130 -15.14 -0.45 4.47
C PRO A 130 -13.63 -0.46 4.77
N ILE A 131 -13.05 -1.66 4.91
CA ILE A 131 -11.62 -1.88 5.15
C ILE A 131 -11.11 -2.94 4.17
N SER A 132 -10.01 -2.64 3.49
CA SER A 132 -9.21 -3.65 2.78
C SER A 132 -7.86 -3.79 3.49
N LEU A 133 -7.54 -5.02 3.92
CA LEU A 133 -6.37 -5.33 4.72
C LEU A 133 -5.46 -6.33 4.01
N ALA A 134 -4.19 -5.98 3.83
CA ALA A 134 -3.14 -6.94 3.45
C ALA A 134 -2.41 -7.49 4.68
N VAL A 135 -2.45 -8.80 4.87
CA VAL A 135 -1.69 -9.52 5.91
C VAL A 135 -0.42 -10.10 5.31
N VAL A 136 0.73 -9.63 5.79
CA VAL A 136 2.04 -9.95 5.23
C VAL A 136 2.72 -11.05 6.04
N PHE A 137 3.18 -12.08 5.33
CA PHE A 137 3.95 -13.19 5.89
C PHE A 137 5.44 -13.08 5.51
N PRO A 138 6.36 -13.31 6.46
CA PRO A 138 7.79 -13.48 6.17
C PRO A 138 8.08 -14.65 5.22
N SER A 139 9.21 -14.59 4.54
CA SER A 139 9.68 -15.61 3.56
C SER A 139 9.86 -17.02 4.09
N LYS A 140 9.88 -17.23 5.41
CA LYS A 140 9.97 -18.57 6.00
C LYS A 140 8.65 -19.34 5.89
N TYR A 141 7.54 -18.66 5.63
CA TYR A 141 6.21 -19.26 5.49
C TYR A 141 5.78 -19.39 4.04
N ASN A 142 4.80 -20.27 3.81
CA ASN A 142 4.17 -20.50 2.52
C ASN A 142 2.66 -20.73 2.71
N PHE A 143 1.92 -20.91 1.62
CA PHE A 143 0.46 -21.09 1.67
C PHE A 143 -0.02 -22.30 2.48
N ASN A 144 0.83 -23.31 2.68
CA ASN A 144 0.50 -24.54 3.40
C ASN A 144 1.08 -24.57 4.83
N SER A 145 1.74 -23.50 5.29
CA SER A 145 2.31 -23.45 6.64
C SER A 145 1.21 -23.43 7.72
N SER A 146 1.54 -23.90 8.92
CA SER A 146 0.67 -23.86 10.09
C SER A 146 0.15 -22.47 10.39
N GLU A 147 0.98 -21.45 10.20
CA GLU A 147 0.67 -20.05 10.45
C GLU A 147 -0.33 -19.50 9.43
N THR A 148 -0.18 -19.83 8.15
CA THR A 148 -1.15 -19.44 7.12
C THR A 148 -2.51 -20.09 7.39
N LYS A 149 -2.53 -21.39 7.73
CA LYS A 149 -3.76 -22.11 8.11
C LYS A 149 -4.39 -21.51 9.35
N CYS A 150 -3.59 -21.20 10.37
CA CYS A 150 -4.08 -20.58 11.59
C CYS A 150 -4.70 -19.21 11.33
N VAL A 151 -4.01 -18.32 10.61
CA VAL A 151 -4.53 -16.98 10.30
C VAL A 151 -5.83 -17.07 9.52
N THR A 152 -5.91 -18.01 8.57
CA THR A 152 -7.14 -18.27 7.83
C THR A 152 -8.28 -18.73 8.76
N ASN A 153 -8.02 -19.68 9.67
CA ASN A 153 -8.99 -20.14 10.66
C ASN A 153 -9.46 -18.99 11.55
N PHE A 154 -8.53 -18.21 12.09
CA PHE A 154 -8.80 -17.04 12.92
C PHE A 154 -9.70 -16.02 12.21
N LEU A 155 -9.43 -15.71 10.94
CA LEU A 155 -10.24 -14.80 10.15
C LEU A 155 -11.66 -15.34 9.91
N ASN A 156 -11.80 -16.64 9.65
CA ASN A 156 -13.12 -17.27 9.49
C ASN A 156 -13.94 -17.22 10.79
N VAL A 157 -13.31 -17.52 11.93
CA VAL A 157 -13.96 -17.41 13.25
C VAL A 157 -14.37 -15.97 13.53
N LEU A 158 -13.51 -14.99 13.25
CA LEU A 158 -13.85 -13.57 13.40
C LEU A 158 -15.02 -13.14 12.50
N TYR A 159 -15.03 -13.59 11.25
CA TYR A 159 -16.08 -13.25 10.29
C TYR A 159 -17.46 -13.72 10.77
N ASN A 160 -17.54 -14.91 11.38
CA ASN A 160 -18.78 -15.45 11.90
C ASN A 160 -19.25 -14.78 13.20
N ASN A 161 -18.31 -14.31 14.05
CA ASN A 161 -18.60 -13.85 15.40
C ASN A 161 -18.58 -12.32 15.58
N HIS A 162 -18.15 -11.54 14.60
CA HIS A 162 -18.05 -10.09 14.72
C HIS A 162 -18.71 -9.35 13.56
N THR A 163 -19.85 -8.69 13.81
CA THR A 163 -20.63 -7.97 12.79
C THR A 163 -19.79 -6.96 12.00
N GLY A 164 -18.96 -6.17 12.69
CA GLY A 164 -18.08 -5.21 12.00
C GLY A 164 -17.05 -5.87 11.07
N VAL A 165 -16.58 -7.08 11.37
CA VAL A 165 -15.68 -7.84 10.48
C VAL A 165 -16.48 -8.24 9.24
N ARG A 166 -17.64 -8.87 9.45
CA ARG A 166 -18.50 -9.35 8.36
C ARG A 166 -18.91 -8.23 7.40
N GLU A 167 -19.31 -7.08 7.93
CA GLU A 167 -19.88 -6.00 7.12
C GLU A 167 -18.82 -5.15 6.42
N LYS A 168 -17.63 -4.99 7.01
CA LYS A 168 -16.66 -3.97 6.57
C LYS A 168 -15.34 -4.55 6.07
N LEU A 169 -14.89 -5.71 6.54
CA LEU A 169 -13.51 -6.16 6.36
C LEU A 169 -13.37 -7.13 5.18
N SER A 170 -12.46 -6.81 4.26
CA SER A 170 -11.89 -7.77 3.30
C SER A 170 -10.42 -7.97 3.59
N VAL A 171 -9.97 -9.22 3.64
CA VAL A 171 -8.58 -9.58 3.98
C VAL A 171 -7.92 -10.34 2.84
N HIS A 172 -6.70 -9.93 2.53
CA HIS A 172 -5.85 -10.52 1.50
C HIS A 172 -4.52 -10.91 2.15
N LEU A 173 -3.91 -12.01 1.70
CA LEU A 173 -2.59 -12.42 2.18
C LEU A 173 -1.52 -12.08 1.15
N LEU A 174 -0.38 -11.62 1.63
CA LEU A 174 0.84 -11.42 0.84
C LEU A 174 1.94 -12.29 1.46
N ILE A 175 2.32 -13.36 0.77
CA ILE A 175 3.31 -14.33 1.25
C ILE A 175 4.54 -14.25 0.34
N GLN A 176 5.71 -13.97 0.89
CA GLN A 176 6.92 -13.84 0.08
C GLN A 176 7.30 -15.18 -0.58
N ASN A 177 7.48 -15.19 -1.90
CA ASN A 177 7.76 -16.40 -2.66
C ASN A 177 9.22 -16.46 -3.07
N GLN A 178 10.08 -17.08 -2.24
CA GLN A 178 11.51 -17.17 -2.54
C GLN A 178 11.95 -18.48 -3.21
N LYS A 179 11.09 -19.51 -3.25
CA LYS A 179 11.50 -20.88 -3.62
C LYS A 179 10.48 -21.65 -4.46
N SER A 180 9.23 -21.20 -4.54
CA SER A 180 8.18 -21.94 -5.24
C SER A 180 7.99 -21.42 -6.66
N LYS A 181 7.88 -22.34 -7.63
CA LYS A 181 7.50 -22.01 -9.01
C LYS A 181 6.01 -21.70 -9.16
N THR A 182 5.21 -21.89 -8.10
CA THR A 182 3.77 -21.64 -8.10
C THR A 182 3.32 -21.04 -6.77
N CYS A 183 2.21 -20.31 -6.78
CA CYS A 183 1.58 -19.83 -5.55
C CYS A 183 0.63 -20.84 -4.91
N GLY A 184 0.30 -21.95 -5.58
CA GLY A 184 -0.56 -22.97 -4.99
C GLY A 184 -1.91 -22.42 -4.54
N THR A 185 -2.50 -23.07 -3.54
CA THR A 185 -3.89 -22.85 -3.15
C THR A 185 -4.05 -22.96 -1.64
N ILE A 186 -4.87 -22.06 -1.08
CA ILE A 186 -5.33 -22.13 0.30
C ILE A 186 -6.74 -22.69 0.29
N ILE A 187 -6.98 -23.75 1.06
CA ILE A 187 -8.31 -24.33 1.26
C ILE A 187 -8.81 -23.82 2.61
N THR A 188 -9.95 -23.15 2.60
CA THR A 188 -10.60 -22.62 3.79
C THR A 188 -11.92 -23.36 3.99
N THR A 189 -12.11 -23.96 5.16
CA THR A 189 -13.39 -24.58 5.51
C THR A 189 -14.19 -23.64 6.39
N ALA A 190 -15.51 -23.63 6.22
CA ALA A 190 -16.38 -22.99 7.19
C ALA A 190 -16.22 -23.74 8.52
N THR A 191 -15.82 -23.02 9.56
CA THR A 191 -15.59 -23.61 10.87
C THR A 191 -16.89 -23.47 11.67
N ASN A 192 -17.25 -24.53 12.39
CA ASN A 192 -18.26 -24.45 13.46
C ASN A 192 -17.65 -23.91 14.76
N GLU A 193 -16.37 -23.51 14.73
CA GLU A 193 -15.63 -23.02 15.88
C GLU A 193 -16.08 -21.60 16.20
N THR A 194 -16.83 -21.45 17.29
CA THR A 194 -17.26 -20.15 17.81
C THR A 194 -16.23 -19.54 18.75
N ASP A 195 -15.26 -20.34 19.20
CA ASP A 195 -14.34 -19.96 20.26
C ASP A 195 -13.09 -19.28 19.69
N LEU A 196 -13.10 -17.94 19.75
CA LEU A 196 -11.96 -17.11 19.37
C LEU A 196 -10.69 -17.41 20.20
N GLU A 197 -10.86 -17.95 21.42
CA GLU A 197 -9.77 -18.39 22.28
C GLU A 197 -9.09 -19.68 21.80
N ASN A 198 -9.78 -20.53 21.03
CA ASN A 198 -9.19 -21.76 20.49
C ASN A 198 -8.55 -21.53 19.11
N ALA A 199 -9.01 -20.52 18.36
CA ALA A 199 -8.44 -20.11 17.07
C ALA A 199 -7.15 -19.26 17.19
N ILE A 200 -6.42 -19.34 18.30
CA ILE A 200 -5.25 -18.49 18.56
C ILE A 200 -4.05 -18.90 17.72
N CYS A 201 -3.57 -17.98 16.89
CA CYS A 201 -2.25 -18.08 16.28
C CYS A 201 -1.19 -17.62 17.27
N LYS A 202 -0.47 -18.58 17.86
CA LYS A 202 0.75 -18.30 18.63
C LYS A 202 1.92 -18.20 17.66
N ASP A 203 2.53 -17.03 17.55
CA ASP A 203 3.90 -16.94 17.05
C ASP A 203 4.85 -17.00 18.26
N ASP A 204 5.18 -18.21 18.68
CA ASP A 204 6.16 -18.43 19.75
C ASP A 204 7.61 -18.27 19.24
N THR A 205 7.81 -17.76 18.01
CA THR A 205 9.15 -17.54 17.47
C THR A 205 9.87 -16.45 18.28
N ILE A 206 10.89 -16.86 19.00
CA ILE A 206 11.85 -15.94 19.63
C ILE A 206 12.84 -15.49 18.56
N TYR A 207 12.73 -14.22 18.15
CA TYR A 207 13.69 -13.62 17.22
C TYR A 207 14.91 -13.07 17.96
N THR A 208 16.11 -13.41 17.50
CA THR A 208 17.30 -12.64 17.85
C THR A 208 17.16 -11.20 17.34
N GLN A 209 17.92 -10.27 17.91
CA GLN A 209 17.91 -8.87 17.47
C GLN A 209 18.25 -8.72 15.98
N LYS A 210 19.16 -9.55 15.45
CA LYS A 210 19.54 -9.55 14.04
C LYS A 210 18.39 -10.04 13.15
N GLU A 211 17.72 -11.11 13.55
CA GLU A 211 16.56 -11.63 12.82
C GLU A 211 15.39 -10.65 12.83
N LEU A 212 15.12 -9.99 13.96
CA LEU A 212 14.09 -8.95 14.05
C LEU A 212 14.38 -7.79 13.09
N VAL A 213 15.61 -7.27 13.09
CA VAL A 213 16.03 -6.20 12.16
C VAL A 213 15.89 -6.67 10.71
N SER A 214 16.31 -7.90 10.40
CA SER A 214 16.16 -8.46 9.05
C SER A 214 14.69 -8.61 8.64
N LYS A 215 13.84 -9.16 9.52
CA LYS A 215 12.39 -9.31 9.31
C LYS A 215 11.74 -7.96 9.01
N MET A 216 12.06 -6.93 9.79
CA MET A 216 11.53 -5.58 9.61
C MET A 216 12.03 -4.92 8.31
N ALA A 217 13.31 -5.07 7.97
CA ALA A 217 13.89 -4.47 6.77
C ALA A 217 13.35 -5.08 5.45
N HIS A 218 12.90 -6.34 5.50
CA HIS A 218 12.29 -7.04 4.36
C HIS A 218 10.75 -7.05 4.42
N TYR A 219 10.14 -6.28 5.33
CA TYR A 219 8.69 -6.13 5.36
C TYR A 219 8.23 -5.37 4.11
N ALA A 220 7.46 -6.05 3.26
CA ALA A 220 6.98 -5.55 1.97
C ALA A 220 5.83 -4.54 2.11
N VAL A 221 6.11 -3.42 2.78
CA VAL A 221 5.10 -2.43 3.19
C VAL A 221 4.34 -1.83 2.00
N ASN A 222 5.06 -1.47 0.94
CA ASN A 222 4.47 -0.80 -0.22
C ASN A 222 3.74 -1.78 -1.15
N ASP A 223 4.24 -3.02 -1.30
CA ASP A 223 3.50 -4.08 -1.97
C ASP A 223 2.19 -4.40 -1.24
N ALA A 224 2.22 -4.44 0.10
CA ALA A 224 1.02 -4.68 0.90
C ALA A 224 -0.02 -3.55 0.77
N ARG A 225 0.41 -2.28 0.83
CA ARG A 225 -0.46 -1.12 0.58
C ARG A 225 -1.09 -1.19 -0.81
N ASN A 226 -0.29 -1.49 -1.83
CA ASN A 226 -0.76 -1.57 -3.21
C ASN A 226 -1.70 -2.77 -3.43
N LEU A 227 -1.44 -3.93 -2.83
CA LEU A 227 -2.30 -5.11 -2.92
C LEU A 227 -3.69 -4.82 -2.33
N ALA A 228 -3.73 -4.34 -1.08
CA ALA A 228 -4.99 -3.99 -0.42
C ALA A 228 -5.75 -2.90 -1.20
N ARG A 229 -5.04 -1.87 -1.67
CA ARG A 229 -5.64 -0.84 -2.53
C ARG A 229 -6.22 -1.43 -3.83
N ASN A 230 -5.47 -2.27 -4.53
CA ASN A 230 -5.89 -2.83 -5.82
C ASN A 230 -7.11 -3.74 -5.70
N LEU A 231 -7.26 -4.41 -4.55
CA LEU A 231 -8.39 -5.29 -4.26
C LEU A 231 -9.55 -4.57 -3.56
N SER A 232 -9.42 -3.26 -3.30
CA SER A 232 -10.53 -2.43 -2.84
C SER A 232 -11.48 -2.12 -4.00
N THR A 233 -12.78 -2.24 -3.75
CA THR A 233 -13.83 -2.02 -4.74
C THR A 233 -14.42 -0.60 -4.71
N THR A 234 -13.92 0.28 -3.84
CA THR A 234 -14.48 1.63 -3.68
C THR A 234 -13.77 2.68 -4.52
N LYS A 235 -14.51 3.72 -4.89
CA LYS A 235 -13.99 4.87 -5.63
C LYS A 235 -13.01 5.71 -4.81
N TYR A 236 -13.29 5.88 -3.51
CA TYR A 236 -12.48 6.67 -2.60
C TYR A 236 -11.70 5.77 -1.64
N ILE A 237 -10.51 6.21 -1.26
CA ILE A 237 -9.66 5.51 -0.32
C ILE A 237 -8.98 6.47 0.66
N LEU A 238 -8.54 5.92 1.79
CA LEU A 238 -7.46 6.48 2.58
C LEU A 238 -6.51 5.35 2.98
N ILE A 239 -5.21 5.66 3.12
CA ILE A 239 -4.18 4.67 3.45
C ILE A 239 -3.66 5.00 4.85
N ALA A 240 -3.72 4.04 5.76
CA ALA A 240 -3.35 4.23 7.17
C ALA A 240 -2.48 3.07 7.69
N ASP A 241 -1.88 3.30 8.86
CA ASP A 241 -1.17 2.26 9.61
C ASP A 241 -2.12 1.68 10.67
N MET A 242 -1.88 0.44 11.08
CA MET A 242 -2.75 -0.32 12.00
C MET A 242 -2.90 0.32 13.40
N ASP A 243 -2.08 1.32 13.77
CA ASP A 243 -2.16 2.07 15.03
C ASP A 243 -2.67 3.52 14.85
N HIS A 244 -3.17 3.86 13.66
CA HIS A 244 -3.84 5.13 13.40
C HIS A 244 -5.36 5.00 13.54
N PHE A 245 -5.94 5.72 14.49
CA PHE A 245 -7.37 5.76 14.77
C PHE A 245 -7.97 7.10 14.34
N PHE A 246 -9.29 7.20 14.28
CA PHE A 246 -10.03 8.28 13.65
C PHE A 246 -11.06 8.89 14.61
N SER A 247 -11.30 10.18 14.46
CA SER A 247 -12.41 10.88 15.10
C SER A 247 -13.74 10.24 14.73
N LYS A 248 -14.76 10.41 15.56
CA LYS A 248 -16.07 9.77 15.34
C LYS A 248 -16.70 10.20 14.01
N ASN A 249 -17.32 9.24 13.32
CA ASN A 249 -18.01 9.41 12.04
C ASN A 249 -17.09 9.95 10.93
N PHE A 250 -15.81 9.54 10.92
CA PHE A 250 -14.83 10.10 10.00
C PHE A 250 -15.22 9.90 8.54
N GLU A 251 -15.57 8.67 8.16
CA GLU A 251 -15.87 8.32 6.78
C GLU A 251 -17.11 9.06 6.28
N SER A 252 -18.19 8.97 7.04
CA SER A 252 -19.46 9.62 6.73
C SER A 252 -19.36 11.15 6.63
N LYS A 253 -18.57 11.80 7.49
CA LYS A 253 -18.28 13.23 7.40
C LYS A 253 -17.50 13.61 6.14
N MET A 254 -16.60 12.74 5.69
CA MET A 254 -15.73 12.99 4.54
C MET A 254 -16.38 12.68 3.20
N LEU A 255 -17.33 11.75 3.18
CA LEU A 255 -17.90 11.21 1.93
C LEU A 255 -18.54 12.29 1.06
N GLY A 256 -19.35 13.18 1.65
CA GLY A 256 -19.98 14.29 0.91
C GLY A 256 -18.96 15.21 0.25
N LEU A 257 -17.89 15.59 0.97
CA LEU A 257 -16.82 16.43 0.42
C LEU A 257 -15.98 15.68 -0.63
N ALA A 258 -15.74 14.38 -0.43
CA ALA A 258 -15.05 13.53 -1.40
C ALA A 258 -15.80 13.49 -2.73
N LYS A 259 -17.11 13.23 -2.70
CA LYS A 259 -17.99 13.28 -3.88
C LYS A 259 -17.96 14.65 -4.56
N ALA A 260 -18.16 15.72 -3.79
CA ALA A 260 -18.23 17.07 -4.34
C ALA A 260 -16.89 17.58 -4.94
N THR A 261 -15.76 17.13 -4.40
CA THR A 261 -14.44 17.64 -4.78
C THR A 261 -13.72 16.72 -5.75
N LEU A 262 -13.58 15.44 -5.40
CA LEU A 262 -12.69 14.51 -6.09
C LEU A 262 -13.26 14.06 -7.44
N ASP A 263 -14.59 14.04 -7.58
CA ASP A 263 -15.24 13.68 -8.84
C ASP A 263 -15.09 14.78 -9.89
N ASN A 264 -15.12 16.04 -9.44
CA ASN A 264 -14.98 17.21 -10.30
C ASN A 264 -13.52 17.58 -10.55
N ASP A 265 -12.62 17.17 -9.66
CA ASP A 265 -11.19 17.50 -9.71
C ASP A 265 -10.34 16.31 -9.26
N PRO A 266 -10.16 15.29 -10.13
CA PRO A 266 -9.49 14.03 -9.79
C PRO A 266 -8.03 14.17 -9.32
N LYS A 267 -7.39 15.32 -9.61
CA LYS A 267 -6.05 15.68 -9.13
C LYS A 267 -6.07 16.47 -7.82
N THR A 268 -7.08 16.27 -6.97
CA THR A 268 -7.12 16.82 -5.61
C THR A 268 -7.09 15.68 -4.59
N VAL A 269 -6.51 15.93 -3.41
CA VAL A 269 -6.63 15.07 -2.23
C VAL A 269 -7.04 15.88 -1.02
N LEU A 270 -7.86 15.25 -0.16
CA LEU A 270 -8.44 15.87 1.02
C LEU A 270 -7.60 15.53 2.25
N VAL A 271 -6.75 16.47 2.66
CA VAL A 271 -5.76 16.31 3.73
C VAL A 271 -6.38 16.64 5.09
N TYR A 272 -6.29 15.69 6.02
CA TYR A 272 -6.71 15.83 7.40
C TYR A 272 -5.52 15.88 8.37
N ARG A 273 -5.78 16.30 9.61
CA ARG A 273 -4.76 16.44 10.65
C ARG A 273 -4.57 15.13 11.41
N ILE A 274 -3.34 14.89 11.87
CA ILE A 274 -2.97 13.73 12.69
C ILE A 274 -2.34 14.19 14.01
N PHE A 275 -2.69 13.52 15.11
CA PHE A 275 -2.23 13.83 16.46
C PHE A 275 -1.69 12.59 17.19
N GLU A 276 -0.91 12.81 18.25
CA GLU A 276 -0.56 11.78 19.24
C GLU A 276 -1.35 12.06 20.52
N VAL A 277 -1.88 11.02 21.15
CA VAL A 277 -2.64 11.13 22.40
C VAL A 277 -1.97 10.26 23.46
N ALA A 278 -1.69 10.80 24.65
CA ALA A 278 -0.95 10.08 25.68
C ALA A 278 -1.66 8.81 26.16
N ASN A 279 -0.92 7.73 26.41
CA ASN A 279 -1.47 6.46 26.95
C ASN A 279 -2.18 6.61 28.31
N SER A 280 -1.91 7.69 29.04
CA SER A 280 -2.63 8.03 30.29
C SER A 280 -4.10 8.45 30.07
N VAL A 281 -4.51 8.67 28.82
CA VAL A 281 -5.88 9.06 28.45
C VAL A 281 -6.74 7.80 28.34
N LYS A 282 -7.70 7.66 29.25
CA LYS A 282 -8.61 6.48 29.30
C LYS A 282 -9.63 6.46 28.16
N LYS A 283 -10.15 7.64 27.78
CA LYS A 283 -11.11 7.80 26.67
C LYS A 283 -10.47 8.64 25.57
N MET A 284 -10.23 8.02 24.41
CA MET A 284 -9.66 8.69 23.25
C MET A 284 -10.61 9.77 22.70
N PRO A 285 -10.08 10.85 22.11
CA PRO A 285 -10.90 11.95 21.64
C PRO A 285 -11.72 11.55 20.40
N GLU A 286 -13.04 11.69 20.51
CA GLU A 286 -13.98 11.47 19.41
C GLU A 286 -14.27 12.75 18.62
N THR A 287 -14.07 13.93 19.23
CA THR A 287 -14.42 15.25 18.68
C THR A 287 -13.27 16.25 18.76
N LYS A 288 -13.30 17.31 17.92
CA LYS A 288 -12.31 18.39 18.00
C LYS A 288 -12.31 19.08 19.36
N LYS A 289 -13.48 19.22 19.98
CA LYS A 289 -13.61 19.80 21.33
C LYS A 289 -12.84 18.99 22.38
N GLU A 290 -12.96 17.67 22.36
CA GLU A 290 -12.24 16.77 23.26
C GLU A 290 -10.73 16.81 22.98
N LEU A 291 -10.33 16.74 21.71
CA LEU A 291 -8.93 16.86 21.30
C LEU A 291 -8.31 18.19 21.75
N GLN A 292 -9.01 19.30 21.57
CA GLN A 292 -8.56 20.63 22.01
C GLN A 292 -8.36 20.69 23.53
N ALA A 293 -9.26 20.05 24.30
CA ALA A 293 -9.12 19.94 25.74
C ALA A 293 -7.88 19.13 26.14
N LEU A 294 -7.55 18.06 25.41
CA LEU A 294 -6.34 17.27 25.64
C LEU A 294 -5.06 18.04 25.29
N LEU A 295 -5.06 18.80 24.19
CA LEU A 295 -3.94 19.67 23.82
C LEU A 295 -3.66 20.72 24.90
N ARG A 296 -4.71 21.38 25.42
CA ARG A 296 -4.58 22.35 26.53
C ARG A 296 -4.01 21.73 27.82
N LYS A 297 -4.24 20.43 28.03
CA LYS A 297 -3.73 19.67 29.18
C LYS A 297 -2.37 19.00 28.91
N ASN A 298 -1.73 19.27 27.77
CA ASN A 298 -0.51 18.59 27.31
C ASN A 298 -0.64 17.04 27.28
N LYS A 299 -1.86 16.54 27.05
CA LYS A 299 -2.16 15.10 26.89
C LYS A 299 -2.29 14.68 25.43
N ALA A 300 -2.18 15.63 24.50
CA ALA A 300 -2.09 15.38 23.08
C ALA A 300 -1.08 16.35 22.44
N GLN A 301 -0.61 16.03 21.23
CA GLN A 301 0.23 16.92 20.42
C GLN A 301 0.05 16.63 18.92
N GLU A 302 0.44 17.56 18.04
CA GLU A 302 0.58 17.25 16.62
C GLU A 302 1.57 16.08 16.42
N PHE A 303 1.24 15.16 15.52
CA PHE A 303 2.01 13.93 15.33
C PHE A 303 3.44 14.20 14.88
N HIS A 304 4.41 13.48 15.45
CA HIS A 304 5.83 13.72 15.21
C HIS A 304 6.25 15.19 15.37
N LYS A 305 5.75 15.88 16.42
CA LYS A 305 5.98 17.30 16.69
C LYS A 305 7.44 17.75 16.53
N PHE A 306 8.40 16.90 16.89
CA PHE A 306 9.84 17.21 16.81
C PHE A 306 10.42 17.20 15.39
N TYR A 307 9.79 16.51 14.44
CA TYR A 307 10.25 16.40 13.05
C TYR A 307 9.48 17.33 12.11
N GLY A 308 8.28 17.78 12.50
CA GLY A 308 7.46 18.71 11.70
C GLY A 308 6.88 18.11 10.42
N ALA A 309 7.13 16.82 10.14
CA ALA A 309 6.68 16.13 8.93
C ALA A 309 5.15 16.15 8.74
N HIS A 310 4.38 16.28 9.81
CA HIS A 310 2.90 16.32 9.75
C HIS A 310 2.31 17.67 10.17
N SER A 311 3.14 18.69 10.38
CA SER A 311 2.64 20.01 10.80
C SER A 311 1.83 20.67 9.69
N ILE A 312 0.64 21.17 10.05
CA ILE A 312 -0.26 21.89 9.15
C ILE A 312 -0.58 23.26 9.77
N PRO A 313 -0.28 24.39 9.08
CA PRO A 313 -0.61 25.73 9.56
C PRO A 313 -2.11 25.92 9.86
N LYS A 314 -2.46 27.00 10.58
CA LYS A 314 -3.85 27.38 10.88
C LYS A 314 -4.62 26.42 11.79
N LEU A 315 -3.93 25.81 12.75
CA LEU A 315 -4.55 24.89 13.72
C LEU A 315 -5.62 25.57 14.60
N GLN A 316 -5.39 26.82 15.02
CA GLN A 316 -6.38 27.55 15.82
C GLN A 316 -7.64 27.90 15.02
N GLU A 317 -7.50 28.26 13.73
CA GLU A 317 -8.65 28.47 12.83
C GLU A 317 -9.43 27.17 12.63
N TRP A 318 -8.73 26.04 12.49
CA TRP A 318 -9.35 24.72 12.37
C TRP A 318 -10.22 24.36 13.59
N PHE A 319 -9.75 24.68 14.80
CA PHE A 319 -10.53 24.49 16.03
C PHE A 319 -11.70 25.47 16.21
N LYS A 320 -11.69 26.63 15.55
CA LYS A 320 -12.80 27.61 15.63
C LYS A 320 -14.02 27.13 14.84
N ILE A 321 -13.81 26.30 13.82
CA ILE A 321 -14.91 25.67 13.08
C ILE A 321 -15.38 24.47 13.89
N PRO A 322 -16.69 24.35 14.22
CA PRO A 322 -17.20 23.23 14.99
C PRO A 322 -17.06 21.90 14.23
N ASP A 323 -17.19 20.78 14.96
CA ASP A 323 -17.37 19.49 14.32
C ASP A 323 -18.63 19.53 13.44
N SER A 324 -18.55 19.12 12.18
CA SER A 324 -19.73 19.09 11.32
C SER A 324 -20.62 17.89 11.64
N GLY A 325 -21.89 17.95 11.21
CA GLY A 325 -22.75 16.76 11.15
C GLY A 325 -22.29 15.79 10.05
N SER A 326 -23.11 14.82 9.68
CA SER A 326 -22.80 13.99 8.51
C SER A 326 -22.74 14.86 7.24
N GLU A 327 -21.78 14.57 6.35
CA GLU A 327 -21.65 15.17 5.01
C GLU A 327 -21.42 16.69 4.89
N ASN A 328 -21.15 17.41 5.99
CA ASN A 328 -20.99 18.87 6.00
C ASN A 328 -19.52 19.36 6.14
N THR A 329 -18.55 18.50 5.84
CA THR A 329 -17.12 18.86 5.89
C THR A 329 -16.76 19.86 4.79
N THR A 330 -15.92 20.84 5.12
CA THR A 330 -15.45 21.87 4.18
C THR A 330 -13.94 21.92 4.05
N ILE A 331 -13.45 22.50 2.96
CA ILE A 331 -12.03 22.80 2.73
C ILE A 331 -11.67 24.10 3.46
N GLN A 332 -10.59 24.06 4.23
CA GLN A 332 -9.98 25.22 4.88
C GLN A 332 -9.18 26.06 3.88
N TYR A 333 -8.24 25.42 3.16
CA TYR A 333 -7.40 26.04 2.15
C TYR A 333 -6.62 24.99 1.34
N TYR A 334 -6.09 25.38 0.19
CA TYR A 334 -5.16 24.56 -0.59
C TYR A 334 -3.71 24.85 -0.19
N ARG A 335 -2.93 23.80 0.08
CA ARG A 335 -1.52 23.91 0.43
C ARG A 335 -0.63 23.42 -0.71
N LYS A 336 0.33 24.25 -1.13
CA LYS A 336 1.39 23.81 -2.06
C LYS A 336 2.35 22.86 -1.35
N TYR A 337 2.70 21.77 -2.02
CA TYR A 337 3.67 20.79 -1.51
C TYR A 337 5.09 21.31 -1.72
N ARG A 338 5.62 22.05 -0.73
CA ARG A 338 6.94 22.72 -0.81
C ARG A 338 8.06 22.08 0.01
N SER A 339 7.73 21.07 0.83
CA SER A 339 8.69 20.42 1.72
C SER A 339 8.72 18.93 1.44
N TYR A 340 9.90 18.39 1.12
CA TYR A 340 10.07 16.95 0.90
C TYR A 340 9.88 16.12 2.18
N HIS A 341 9.93 16.77 3.34
CA HIS A 341 9.64 16.13 4.63
C HIS A 341 8.16 16.06 4.96
N TRP A 342 7.31 16.84 4.28
CA TRP A 342 5.90 16.92 4.62
C TRP A 342 5.17 15.64 4.16
N GLU A 343 4.58 14.91 5.09
CA GLU A 343 3.84 13.66 4.85
C GLU A 343 2.38 13.82 5.29
N PRO A 344 1.55 14.52 4.50
CA PRO A 344 0.11 14.60 4.77
C PRO A 344 -0.56 13.23 4.68
N GLN A 345 -1.53 13.00 5.55
CA GLN A 345 -2.52 11.93 5.43
C GLN A 345 -3.77 12.50 4.75
N PHE A 346 -4.40 11.71 3.89
CA PHE A 346 -5.48 12.23 3.03
C PHE A 346 -6.48 11.16 2.61
N VAL A 347 -7.66 11.62 2.19
CA VAL A 347 -8.61 10.87 1.37
C VAL A 347 -8.39 11.23 -0.10
N SER A 348 -8.45 10.25 -1.00
CA SER A 348 -8.27 10.44 -2.44
C SER A 348 -9.19 9.51 -3.24
N LEU A 349 -9.19 9.68 -4.56
CA LEU A 349 -9.62 8.62 -5.47
C LEU A 349 -8.67 7.42 -5.37
N THR A 350 -9.17 6.25 -5.76
CA THR A 350 -8.40 5.00 -5.78
C THR A 350 -7.38 4.92 -6.92
N ASP A 351 -7.30 5.90 -7.82
CA ASP A 351 -6.43 5.90 -9.02
C ASP A 351 -5.20 6.83 -8.91
N ILE A 352 -4.88 7.33 -7.71
CA ILE A 352 -3.63 8.05 -7.44
C ILE A 352 -2.39 7.20 -7.82
N PRO A 353 -1.17 7.75 -7.95
CA PRO A 353 0.02 6.91 -8.12
C PRO A 353 0.13 5.82 -7.03
N TYR A 354 0.68 4.65 -7.36
CA TYR A 354 0.91 3.59 -6.36
C TYR A 354 2.12 3.92 -5.48
N HIS A 355 2.20 3.32 -4.29
CA HIS A 355 3.41 3.38 -3.49
C HIS A 355 4.55 2.66 -4.22
N ASP A 356 5.73 3.26 -4.32
CA ASP A 356 6.86 2.63 -5.03
C ASP A 356 7.43 1.45 -4.23
N PRO A 357 7.34 0.18 -4.72
CA PRO A 357 7.84 -0.99 -4.00
C PRO A 357 9.36 -0.99 -3.77
N LYS A 358 10.11 -0.13 -4.48
CA LYS A 358 11.57 -0.01 -4.31
C LYS A 358 11.95 0.80 -3.07
N PHE A 359 11.01 1.42 -2.38
CA PHE A 359 11.25 2.11 -1.11
C PHE A 359 10.92 1.20 0.07
N PHE A 360 11.88 1.07 0.99
CA PHE A 360 11.87 0.08 2.06
C PHE A 360 11.41 0.68 3.37
N TYR A 361 10.70 -0.13 4.16
CA TYR A 361 10.40 0.22 5.54
C TYR A 361 11.70 0.40 6.35
N SER A 362 11.88 1.43 7.17
CA SER A 362 10.97 2.53 7.53
C SER A 362 11.51 3.89 7.05
N LEU A 363 12.04 3.95 5.83
CA LEU A 363 12.76 5.11 5.31
C LEU A 363 12.09 5.68 4.04
N ARG A 364 11.22 6.68 4.25
CA ARG A 364 10.47 7.38 3.17
C ARG A 364 9.55 6.46 2.36
N ASP A 365 9.24 5.27 2.86
CA ASP A 365 8.35 4.30 2.22
C ASP A 365 6.95 4.87 1.99
N ASN A 366 6.42 5.68 2.91
CA ASN A 366 5.13 6.35 2.78
C ASN A 366 5.23 7.74 2.12
N THR A 367 6.30 8.48 2.39
CA THR A 367 6.51 9.85 1.88
C THR A 367 6.66 9.86 0.35
N VAL A 368 7.26 8.82 -0.24
CA VAL A 368 7.52 8.74 -1.70
C VAL A 368 6.26 8.89 -2.54
N LEU A 369 5.11 8.39 -2.07
CA LEU A 369 3.83 8.59 -2.75
C LEU A 369 3.49 10.09 -2.85
N ARG A 370 3.73 10.86 -1.80
CA ARG A 370 3.43 12.31 -1.78
C ARG A 370 4.37 13.07 -2.71
N TRP A 371 5.62 12.62 -2.82
CA TRP A 371 6.57 13.16 -3.79
C TRP A 371 6.07 12.95 -5.22
N GLU A 372 5.63 11.75 -5.55
CA GLU A 372 5.09 11.43 -6.87
C GLU A 372 3.79 12.19 -7.15
N MET A 373 2.89 12.28 -6.18
CA MET A 373 1.66 13.06 -6.32
C MET A 373 1.93 14.56 -6.54
N CYS A 374 2.92 15.15 -5.85
CA CYS A 374 3.35 16.50 -6.15
C CYS A 374 3.78 16.60 -7.62
N ARG A 375 4.65 15.69 -8.07
CA ARG A 375 5.16 15.69 -9.44
C ARG A 375 4.03 15.46 -10.47
N ALA A 376 3.04 14.64 -10.16
CA ALA A 376 1.85 14.42 -10.98
C ALA A 376 0.85 15.60 -10.99
N GLY A 377 1.12 16.67 -10.23
CA GLY A 377 0.32 17.89 -10.22
C GLY A 377 -0.89 17.85 -9.27
N TYR A 378 -0.85 17.02 -8.22
CA TYR A 378 -1.94 16.95 -7.25
C TYR A 378 -2.01 18.20 -6.36
N LYS A 379 -3.24 18.63 -6.09
CA LYS A 379 -3.60 19.69 -5.14
C LYS A 379 -3.92 19.08 -3.78
N PHE A 380 -3.42 19.70 -2.71
CA PHE A 380 -3.63 19.24 -1.34
C PHE A 380 -4.61 20.18 -0.62
N ALA A 381 -5.87 19.78 -0.54
CA ALA A 381 -6.94 20.53 0.11
C ALA A 381 -6.96 20.19 1.61
N ILE A 382 -6.59 21.13 2.47
CA ILE A 382 -6.67 20.96 3.93
C ILE A 382 -8.13 21.08 4.37
N ILE A 383 -8.65 20.12 5.13
CA ILE A 383 -10.07 20.11 5.55
C ILE A 383 -10.29 20.68 6.97
N ASN A 384 -11.55 21.02 7.29
CA ASN A 384 -11.93 21.65 8.56
C ASN A 384 -12.43 20.73 9.69
N ASP A 385 -12.79 19.48 9.42
CA ASP A 385 -13.59 18.69 10.37
C ASP A 385 -12.80 17.57 11.06
N VAL A 386 -12.59 16.46 10.35
CA VAL A 386 -12.12 15.21 10.93
C VAL A 386 -10.62 15.19 11.22
N PHE A 387 -10.20 14.30 12.13
CA PHE A 387 -8.79 14.08 12.44
C PHE A 387 -8.49 12.61 12.70
N MET A 388 -7.22 12.26 12.53
CA MET A 388 -6.64 10.98 12.90
C MET A 388 -5.81 11.15 14.17
N TYR A 389 -5.64 10.09 14.95
CA TYR A 389 -4.78 10.09 16.12
C TYR A 389 -4.07 8.75 16.31
N HIS A 390 -2.89 8.80 16.92
CA HIS A 390 -2.11 7.65 17.35
C HIS A 390 -2.10 7.57 18.89
N PRO A 391 -2.55 6.46 19.50
CA PRO A 391 -2.40 6.21 20.93
C PRO A 391 -0.93 6.05 21.33
N GLY A 392 -0.48 6.88 22.26
CA GLY A 392 0.90 6.99 22.70
C GLY A 392 1.63 8.18 22.08
N ILE A 393 2.37 8.91 22.92
CA ILE A 393 3.25 9.99 22.47
C ILE A 393 4.61 9.39 22.17
N LYS A 394 5.07 9.54 20.92
CA LYS A 394 6.39 9.02 20.52
C LYS A 394 7.46 9.92 21.13
N THR A 395 8.39 9.32 21.87
CA THR A 395 9.55 10.06 22.39
C THR A 395 10.55 10.32 21.26
N ARG A 396 11.49 11.26 21.45
CA ARG A 396 12.54 11.55 20.48
C ARG A 396 13.47 10.35 20.22
N LYS A 397 13.56 9.40 21.16
CA LYS A 397 14.35 8.18 21.00
C LYS A 397 13.55 7.17 20.17
N GLU A 398 14.07 6.86 18.98
CA GLU A 398 13.57 5.75 18.20
C GLU A 398 13.91 4.42 18.88
N SER A 399 13.06 3.41 18.65
CA SER A 399 13.40 2.05 19.05
C SER A 399 14.74 1.67 18.42
N TYR A 400 15.63 1.07 19.21
CA TYR A 400 16.93 0.59 18.73
C TYR A 400 16.80 -0.29 17.47
N ALA A 401 15.75 -1.10 17.39
CA ALA A 401 15.48 -1.93 16.21
C ALA A 401 15.21 -1.07 14.96
N ILE A 402 14.43 0.00 15.08
CA ILE A 402 14.10 0.91 13.96
C ILE A 402 15.35 1.65 13.47
N ASP A 403 16.20 2.12 14.36
CA ASP A 403 17.47 2.76 13.98
C ASP A 403 18.37 1.78 13.19
N LYS A 404 18.49 0.53 13.66
CA LYS A 404 19.25 -0.51 12.95
C LYS A 404 18.66 -0.85 11.58
N VAL A 405 17.33 -0.94 11.48
CA VAL A 405 16.63 -1.15 10.20
C VAL A 405 16.93 0.00 9.25
N ARG A 406 16.79 1.25 9.67
CA ARG A 406 17.07 2.43 8.84
C ARG A 406 18.50 2.46 8.34
N ASN A 407 19.46 2.16 9.21
CA ASN A 407 20.87 2.07 8.84
C ASN A 407 21.13 0.97 7.78
N LEU A 408 20.44 -0.16 7.89
CA LEU A 408 20.51 -1.24 6.89
C LEU A 408 19.91 -0.81 5.55
N VAL A 409 18.67 -0.30 5.54
CA VAL A 409 17.94 0.02 4.31
C VAL A 409 18.42 1.30 3.63
N ARG A 410 19.10 2.21 4.34
CA ARG A 410 19.61 3.48 3.77
C ARG A 410 20.52 3.25 2.58
N ARG A 411 21.33 2.19 2.60
CA ARG A 411 22.22 1.83 1.48
C ARG A 411 21.42 1.48 0.22
N TRP A 412 20.34 0.71 0.38
CA TRP A 412 19.46 0.30 -0.71
C TRP A 412 18.65 1.50 -1.24
N SER A 413 18.20 2.35 -0.31
CA SER A 413 17.30 3.46 -0.60
C SER A 413 17.93 4.50 -1.54
N TRP A 414 19.24 4.77 -1.46
CA TRP A 414 19.90 5.71 -2.39
C TRP A 414 19.81 5.31 -3.86
N LYS A 415 19.79 4.01 -4.16
CA LYS A 415 19.57 3.52 -5.53
C LYS A 415 18.12 3.80 -5.94
N SER A 416 17.17 3.50 -5.06
CA SER A 416 15.74 3.76 -5.27
C SER A 416 15.44 5.24 -5.48
N LEU A 417 16.03 6.14 -4.68
CA LEU A 417 15.84 7.59 -4.81
C LEU A 417 16.39 8.15 -6.13
N ARG A 418 17.54 7.68 -6.60
CA ARG A 418 18.08 8.09 -7.90
C ARG A 418 17.19 7.63 -9.05
N ALA A 419 16.73 6.37 -9.01
CA ALA A 419 15.81 5.84 -10.00
C ALA A 419 14.47 6.59 -9.99
N PHE A 420 13.95 6.88 -8.80
CA PHE A 420 12.74 7.67 -8.60
C PHE A 420 12.86 9.07 -9.21
N ASN A 421 13.93 9.81 -8.88
CA ASN A 421 14.14 11.16 -9.45
C ASN A 421 14.24 11.14 -10.97
N LYS A 422 14.96 10.17 -11.55
CA LYS A 422 15.04 10.00 -13.01
C LYS A 422 13.65 9.74 -13.61
N ARG A 423 12.85 8.86 -12.99
CA ARG A 423 11.47 8.58 -13.42
C ARG A 423 10.61 9.84 -13.34
N MET A 424 10.63 10.56 -12.21
CA MET A 424 9.83 11.77 -12.02
C MET A 424 10.20 12.90 -12.99
N ASP A 425 11.49 13.05 -13.30
CA ASP A 425 11.96 14.03 -14.28
C ASP A 425 11.56 13.69 -15.72
N THR A 426 11.41 12.40 -16.02
CA THR A 426 10.95 11.91 -17.33
C THR A 426 9.43 12.04 -17.47
N LEU A 427 8.67 11.57 -16.47
CA LEU A 427 7.21 11.56 -16.52
C LEU A 427 6.59 12.94 -16.26
N TYR A 428 7.23 13.76 -15.44
CA TYR A 428 6.68 15.03 -14.97
C TYR A 428 7.72 16.17 -15.05
N PRO A 429 8.16 16.55 -16.26
CA PRO A 429 9.16 17.61 -16.44
C PRO A 429 8.66 18.98 -15.96
N GLU A 430 7.37 19.28 -16.15
CA GLU A 430 6.77 20.59 -15.86
C GLU A 430 6.74 20.94 -14.37
N THR A 431 6.51 19.97 -13.50
CA THR A 431 6.43 20.17 -12.04
C THR A 431 7.78 20.11 -11.35
N LYS A 432 8.87 19.87 -12.08
CA LYS A 432 10.24 19.73 -11.54
C LYS A 432 10.69 20.95 -10.72
N LYS A 433 10.26 22.16 -11.10
CA LYS A 433 10.57 23.41 -10.40
C LYS A 433 9.53 23.79 -9.33
N GLU A 434 8.36 23.17 -9.36
CA GLU A 434 7.25 23.46 -8.43
C GLU A 434 7.33 22.61 -7.16
N CYS A 435 7.79 21.37 -7.32
CA CYS A 435 7.98 20.40 -6.23
C CYS A 435 9.38 20.50 -5.61
N PRO A 436 9.55 20.11 -4.33
CA PRO A 436 10.84 20.11 -3.69
C PRO A 436 11.78 19.09 -4.33
N ARG A 437 13.09 19.32 -4.21
CA ARG A 437 14.10 18.34 -4.61
C ARG A 437 14.12 17.18 -3.62
N PHE A 438 14.05 15.95 -4.11
CA PHE A 438 14.10 14.74 -3.29
C PHE A 438 15.53 14.20 -3.24
N ASN A 439 16.36 14.75 -2.34
CA ASN A 439 17.80 14.43 -2.28
C ASN A 439 18.28 13.96 -0.91
N GLN A 440 17.37 13.71 0.04
CA GLN A 440 17.71 13.35 1.41
C GLN A 440 16.74 12.30 1.96
N PHE A 441 17.26 11.52 2.93
CA PHE A 441 16.53 10.54 3.72
C PHE A 441 16.33 11.00 5.14
#